data_AF-A0A3D3X905-F1
#
_entry.id   AF-A0A3D3X905-F1
#
_cell.length_a   1.000
_cell.length_b   1.000
_cell.length_c   1.000
_cell.angle_alpha   90.00
_cell.angle_beta   90.00
_cell.angle_gamma   90.00
#
_symmetry.space_group_name_H-M   'P 1'
#
loop_
_entity.id
_entity.type
_entity.pdbx_description
1 polymer ?
#
loop_
_entity_poly.entity_id
_entity_poly.type
_entity_poly.pdbx_seq_one_letter_code
_entity_poly.pdbx_strand_id
1 'polypeptide(L)'
;MSIKRQEKLDQVLNQLLKSYREHSEIELIGSVELPAKDSIIRLVDDILVVLYPGLIRQESFDHLNLPYLAGQKLVSILERLELYTEQVLCWKYSQEGDNCHDNQQFGEQIEQITFSFLEYLPSLRETLALDVEAIL
;
A
#
# COMPACT_ATOMS: atom_id res chain seq x y z
N MET A 1 -33.78 6.08 30.47
CA MET A 1 -32.30 5.87 30.39
C MET A 1 -31.75 5.96 28.98
N SER A 2 -32.42 5.38 27.96
CA SER A 2 -31.97 5.43 26.56
C SER A 2 -31.81 6.85 25.99
N ILE A 3 -32.78 7.74 26.23
CA ILE A 3 -32.80 9.12 25.70
C ILE A 3 -31.58 9.94 26.17
N LYS A 4 -31.24 9.89 27.47
CA LYS A 4 -30.05 10.58 28.02
C LYS A 4 -28.73 10.06 27.46
N ARG A 5 -28.67 8.80 27.00
CA ARG A 5 -27.46 8.23 26.38
C ARG A 5 -27.32 8.73 24.95
N GLN A 6 -28.43 8.81 24.21
CA GLN A 6 -28.46 9.37 22.87
C GLN A 6 -28.07 10.86 22.88
N GLU A 7 -28.66 11.65 23.78
CA GLU A 7 -28.33 13.09 23.91
C GLU A 7 -26.84 13.33 24.20
N LYS A 8 -26.23 12.51 25.05
CA LYS A 8 -24.79 12.59 25.33
C LYS A 8 -23.94 12.21 24.12
N LEU A 9 -24.35 11.19 23.36
CA LEU A 9 -23.63 10.78 22.15
C LEU A 9 -23.72 11.87 21.08
N ASP A 10 -24.89 12.47 20.88
CA ASP A 10 -25.12 13.55 19.93
C ASP A 10 -24.28 14.80 20.31
N GLN A 11 -24.16 15.10 21.60
CA GLN A 11 -23.28 16.17 22.07
C GLN A 11 -21.80 15.91 21.73
N VAL A 12 -21.30 14.70 21.98
CA VAL A 12 -19.92 14.32 21.64
C VAL A 12 -19.70 14.36 20.13
N LEU A 13 -20.65 13.83 19.34
CA LEU A 13 -20.57 13.85 17.89
C LEU A 13 -20.51 15.28 17.34
N ASN A 14 -21.36 16.18 17.85
CA ASN A 14 -21.35 17.58 17.42
C ASN A 14 -20.03 18.29 17.77
N GLN A 15 -19.45 17.98 18.94
CA GLN A 15 -18.13 18.50 19.31
C GLN A 15 -17.03 17.97 18.39
N LEU A 16 -17.07 16.68 18.03
CA LEU A 16 -16.12 16.08 17.09
C LEU A 16 -16.26 16.70 15.69
N LEU A 17 -17.47 16.80 15.15
CA LEU A 17 -17.72 17.42 13.84
C LEU A 17 -17.27 18.88 13.80
N LYS A 18 -17.41 19.62 14.91
CA LYS A 18 -16.85 20.97 15.04
C LYS A 18 -15.32 20.92 15.02
N SER A 19 -14.71 20.01 15.77
CA SER A 19 -13.25 19.86 15.85
C SER A 19 -12.62 19.46 14.52
N TYR A 20 -13.28 18.66 13.68
CA TYR A 20 -12.77 18.30 12.35
C TYR A 20 -12.58 19.55 11.50
N ARG A 21 -13.59 20.43 11.46
CA ARG A 21 -13.51 21.72 10.76
C ARG A 21 -12.47 22.67 11.34
N GLU A 22 -12.23 22.61 12.65
CA GLU A 22 -11.23 23.45 13.34
C GLU A 22 -9.80 22.95 13.14
N HIS A 23 -9.62 21.67 12.81
CA HIS A 23 -8.34 20.99 12.66
C HIS A 23 -8.21 20.31 11.29
N SER A 24 -8.42 21.09 10.22
CA SER A 24 -8.35 20.60 8.84
C SER A 24 -6.96 20.04 8.45
N GLU A 25 -5.91 20.40 9.19
CA GLU A 25 -4.54 19.93 8.99
C GLU A 25 -4.33 18.44 9.31
N ILE A 26 -5.24 17.82 10.07
CA ILE A 26 -5.26 16.38 10.38
C ILE A 26 -6.48 15.69 9.78
N GLU A 27 -7.17 16.36 8.86
CA GLU A 27 -8.32 15.85 8.12
C GLU A 27 -7.93 15.57 6.67
N LEU A 28 -8.34 14.43 6.13
CA LEU A 28 -8.16 14.07 4.74
C LEU A 28 -9.49 13.56 4.16
N ILE A 29 -10.50 14.44 4.16
CA ILE A 29 -11.84 14.14 3.66
C ILE A 29 -12.01 14.74 2.26
N GLY A 30 -12.39 13.92 1.28
CA GLY A 30 -12.67 14.35 -0.10
C GLY A 30 -11.44 14.61 -0.97
N SER A 31 -10.25 14.19 -0.56
CA SER A 31 -9.01 14.29 -1.35
C SER A 31 -8.80 13.09 -2.27
N VAL A 32 -7.71 13.14 -3.06
CA VAL A 32 -7.14 11.97 -3.77
C VAL A 32 -7.02 10.79 -2.81
N GLU A 33 -7.48 9.61 -3.24
CA GLU A 33 -7.44 8.38 -2.45
C GLU A 33 -5.99 7.97 -2.24
N LEU A 34 -5.49 8.06 -1.01
CA LEU A 34 -4.24 7.43 -0.63
C LEU A 34 -4.47 5.93 -0.32
N PRO A 35 -3.48 5.06 -0.57
CA PRO A 35 -3.60 3.66 -0.23
C PRO A 35 -3.78 3.49 1.28
N ALA A 36 -4.83 2.74 1.67
CA ALA A 36 -5.06 2.42 3.07
C ALA A 36 -3.87 1.65 3.66
N LYS A 37 -3.52 1.95 4.91
CA LYS A 37 -2.41 1.28 5.63
C LYS A 37 -2.48 -0.25 5.54
N ASP A 38 -3.66 -0.82 5.75
CA ASP A 38 -3.85 -2.28 5.70
C ASP A 38 -3.61 -2.86 4.30
N SER A 39 -3.85 -2.08 3.25
CA SER A 39 -3.57 -2.48 1.88
C SER A 39 -2.06 -2.52 1.60
N ILE A 40 -1.31 -1.55 2.14
CA ILE A 40 0.16 -1.55 2.08
C ILE A 40 0.72 -2.75 2.86
N ILE A 41 0.21 -3.01 4.07
CA ILE A 41 0.64 -4.17 4.87
C ILE A 41 0.44 -5.48 4.08
N ARG A 42 -0.74 -5.67 3.46
CA ARG A 42 -1.01 -6.85 2.63
C ARG A 42 -0.08 -6.96 1.42
N LEU A 43 0.26 -5.85 0.78
CA LEU A 43 1.21 -5.83 -0.33
C LEU A 43 2.61 -6.27 0.13
N VAL A 44 3.08 -5.74 1.26
CA VAL A 44 4.37 -6.13 1.86
C VAL A 44 4.37 -7.62 2.23
N ASP A 45 3.30 -8.13 2.85
CA ASP A 45 3.17 -9.56 3.17
C ASP A 45 3.29 -10.44 1.92
N ASP A 46 2.66 -10.06 0.81
CA ASP A 46 2.72 -10.85 -0.41
C ASP A 46 4.10 -10.77 -1.09
N ILE A 47 4.79 -9.62 -1.01
CA ILE A 47 6.19 -9.50 -1.43
C ILE A 47 7.08 -10.44 -0.60
N LEU A 48 6.88 -10.49 0.72
CA LEU A 48 7.61 -11.42 1.60
C LEU A 48 7.35 -12.89 1.24
N VAL A 49 6.13 -13.25 0.82
CA VAL A 49 5.85 -14.62 0.34
C VAL A 49 6.66 -14.96 -0.92
N VAL A 50 6.88 -14.00 -1.83
CA VAL A 50 7.71 -14.20 -3.02
C VAL A 50 9.19 -14.29 -2.67
N LEU A 51 9.67 -13.47 -1.73
CA LEU A 51 11.07 -13.48 -1.29
C LEU A 51 11.42 -14.74 -0.48
N TYR A 52 10.47 -15.26 0.29
CA TYR A 52 10.64 -16.39 1.21
C TYR A 52 9.58 -17.49 0.96
N PRO A 53 9.61 -18.15 -0.22
CA PRO A 53 8.61 -19.15 -0.56
C PRO A 53 8.63 -20.31 0.45
N GLY A 54 7.47 -20.58 1.05
CA GLY A 54 7.27 -21.66 2.03
C GLY A 54 7.63 -21.33 3.48
N LEU A 55 8.16 -20.13 3.78
CA LEU A 55 8.52 -19.74 5.16
C LEU A 55 7.48 -18.81 5.80
N ILE A 56 7.04 -17.77 5.08
CA ILE A 56 6.17 -16.72 5.63
C ILE A 56 4.71 -17.16 5.69
N ARG A 57 4.29 -18.01 4.75
CA ARG A 57 2.97 -18.66 4.75
C ARG A 57 3.11 -20.13 4.40
N GLN A 58 2.33 -20.98 5.08
CA GLN A 58 2.16 -22.39 4.71
C GLN A 58 1.26 -22.48 3.47
N GLU A 59 1.76 -22.03 2.33
CA GLU A 59 1.25 -22.44 1.03
C GLU A 59 1.93 -23.77 0.68
N SER A 60 1.18 -24.73 0.14
CA SER A 60 1.72 -26.02 -0.29
C SER A 60 2.53 -25.85 -1.57
N PHE A 61 3.69 -25.21 -1.47
CA PHE A 61 4.60 -25.06 -2.59
C PHE A 61 5.31 -26.39 -2.86
N ASP A 62 5.26 -26.83 -4.11
CA ASP A 62 6.13 -27.86 -4.65
C ASP A 62 6.82 -27.32 -5.91
N HIS A 63 7.81 -28.06 -6.43
CA HIS A 63 8.56 -27.62 -7.60
C HIS A 63 7.70 -27.48 -8.88
N LEU A 64 6.54 -28.13 -8.94
CA LEU A 64 5.66 -28.08 -10.11
C LEU A 64 4.75 -26.85 -10.07
N ASN A 65 4.26 -26.46 -8.89
CA ASN A 65 3.31 -25.37 -8.73
C ASN A 65 3.98 -24.01 -8.45
N LEU A 66 5.21 -24.00 -7.94
CA LEU A 66 5.90 -22.79 -7.51
C LEU A 66 6.02 -21.73 -8.63
N PRO A 67 6.41 -22.05 -9.88
CA PRO A 67 6.50 -21.04 -10.93
C PRO A 67 5.17 -20.33 -11.22
N TYR A 68 4.06 -21.08 -11.17
CA TYR A 68 2.73 -20.54 -11.44
C TYR A 68 2.23 -19.65 -10.31
N LEU A 69 2.38 -20.10 -9.05
CA LEU A 69 1.96 -19.34 -7.88
C LEU A 69 2.82 -18.08 -7.70
N ALA A 70 4.13 -18.18 -7.89
CA ALA A 70 5.03 -17.03 -7.84
C ALA A 70 4.70 -16.02 -8.95
N GLY A 71 4.47 -16.49 -10.19
CA GLY A 71 4.06 -15.64 -11.30
C GLY A 71 2.75 -14.91 -11.04
N GLN A 72 1.72 -15.62 -10.55
CA GLN A 72 0.43 -15.02 -10.20
C GLN A 72 0.58 -13.95 -9.12
N LYS A 73 1.35 -14.24 -8.06
CA LYS A 73 1.62 -13.26 -6.99
C LYS A 73 2.36 -12.05 -7.52
N LEU A 74 3.36 -12.24 -8.38
CA LEU A 74 4.13 -11.14 -8.95
C LEU A 74 3.26 -10.19 -9.78
N VAL A 75 2.35 -10.72 -10.60
CA VAL A 75 1.37 -9.90 -11.34
C VAL A 75 0.46 -9.12 -10.38
N SER A 76 -0.07 -9.77 -9.34
CA SER A 76 -0.90 -9.08 -8.34
C SER A 76 -0.14 -8.02 -7.53
N ILE A 77 1.17 -8.22 -7.31
CA ILE A 77 2.04 -7.23 -6.66
C ILE A 77 2.24 -6.04 -7.60
N LEU A 78 2.50 -6.27 -8.90
CA LEU A 78 2.66 -5.22 -9.90
C LEU A 78 1.42 -4.32 -9.96
N GLU A 79 0.23 -4.89 -10.17
CA GLU A 79 -1.02 -4.13 -10.31
C GLU A 79 -1.29 -3.24 -9.08
N ARG A 80 -1.01 -3.76 -7.88
CA ARG A 80 -1.17 -3.00 -6.63
C ARG A 80 -0.09 -1.93 -6.46
N LEU A 81 1.15 -2.21 -6.84
CA LEU A 81 2.22 -1.22 -6.82
C LEU A 81 1.91 -0.06 -7.76
N GLU A 82 1.41 -0.34 -8.96
CA GLU A 82 1.04 0.69 -9.94
C GLU A 82 -0.06 1.57 -9.39
N LEU A 83 -1.15 0.97 -8.89
CA LEU A 83 -2.27 1.69 -8.28
C LEU A 83 -1.81 2.56 -7.10
N TYR A 84 -1.02 2.01 -6.17
CA TYR A 84 -0.61 2.75 -4.97
C TYR A 84 0.42 3.84 -5.30
N THR A 85 1.28 3.61 -6.29
CA THR A 85 2.22 4.61 -6.78
C THR A 85 1.48 5.75 -7.46
N GLU A 86 0.49 5.44 -8.31
CA GLU A 86 -0.39 6.44 -8.93
C GLU A 86 -1.07 7.30 -7.88
N GLN A 87 -1.72 6.68 -6.89
CA GLN A 87 -2.40 7.36 -5.79
C GLN A 87 -1.49 8.32 -5.02
N VAL A 88 -0.28 7.87 -4.65
CA VAL A 88 0.68 8.69 -3.90
C VAL A 88 1.26 9.82 -4.76
N LEU A 89 1.55 9.56 -6.03
CA LEU A 89 2.04 10.60 -6.94
C LEU A 89 0.94 11.63 -7.25
N CYS A 90 -0.28 11.22 -7.57
CA CYS A 90 -1.40 12.15 -7.77
C CYS A 90 -1.69 12.99 -6.52
N TRP A 91 -1.61 12.39 -5.33
CA TRP A 91 -1.68 13.14 -4.08
C TRP A 91 -0.56 14.19 -4.00
N LYS A 92 0.69 13.83 -4.31
CA LYS A 92 1.81 14.77 -4.32
C LYS A 92 1.59 15.94 -5.31
N TYR A 93 1.16 15.65 -6.54
CA TYR A 93 0.81 16.67 -7.54
C TYR A 93 -0.26 17.63 -6.99
N SER A 94 -1.31 17.10 -6.34
CA SER A 94 -2.38 17.92 -5.76
C SER A 94 -1.88 18.86 -4.65
N GLN A 95 -0.86 18.46 -3.89
CA GLN A 95 -0.22 19.31 -2.88
C GLN A 95 0.60 20.45 -3.51
N GLU A 96 1.08 20.26 -4.73
CA GLU A 96 1.82 21.26 -5.52
C GLU A 96 0.88 22.17 -6.34
N GLY A 97 -0.43 21.87 -6.35
CA GLY A 97 -1.45 22.61 -7.10
C GLY A 97 -1.60 22.15 -8.56
N ASP A 98 -0.95 21.04 -8.92
CA ASP A 98 -0.93 20.47 -10.26
C ASP A 98 -1.89 19.27 -10.37
N ASN A 99 -2.30 18.95 -11.60
CA ASN A 99 -3.04 17.74 -11.90
C ASN A 99 -2.08 16.69 -12.49
N CYS A 100 -2.02 15.51 -11.86
CA CYS A 100 -1.15 14.43 -12.33
C CYS A 100 -1.44 14.01 -13.79
N HIS A 101 -2.69 14.11 -14.24
CA HIS A 101 -3.08 13.75 -15.60
C HIS A 101 -2.69 14.77 -16.67
N ASP A 102 -2.19 15.95 -16.29
CA ASP A 102 -1.64 16.92 -17.24
C ASP A 102 -0.23 16.52 -17.71
N ASN A 103 0.46 15.66 -16.96
CA ASN A 103 1.74 15.09 -17.35
C ASN A 103 1.55 13.89 -18.29
N GLN A 104 1.92 14.06 -19.56
CA GLN A 104 1.82 13.00 -20.58
C GLN A 104 2.69 11.76 -20.28
N GLN A 105 3.75 11.91 -19.48
CA GLN A 105 4.67 10.84 -19.10
C GLN A 105 4.27 10.17 -17.78
N PHE A 106 3.13 10.53 -17.19
CA PHE A 106 2.75 10.07 -15.85
C PHE A 106 2.62 8.54 -15.77
N GLY A 107 2.01 7.92 -16.78
CA GLY A 107 1.91 6.46 -16.86
C GLY A 107 3.28 5.77 -16.96
N GLU A 108 4.17 6.28 -17.83
CA GLU A 108 5.54 5.76 -17.98
C GLU A 108 6.35 5.91 -16.68
N GLN A 109 6.14 7.01 -15.94
CA GLN A 109 6.77 7.21 -14.64
C GLN A 109 6.33 6.17 -13.61
N ILE A 110 5.03 5.86 -13.56
CA ILE A 110 4.49 4.83 -12.66
C ILE A 110 5.09 3.47 -13.02
N GLU A 111 5.01 3.08 -14.29
CA GLU A 111 5.57 1.82 -14.81
C GLU A 111 7.06 1.70 -14.49
N GLN A 112 7.84 2.75 -14.74
CA GLN A 112 9.27 2.75 -14.47
C GLN A 112 9.57 2.51 -12.98
N ILE A 113 8.85 3.19 -12.08
CA ILE A 113 9.04 3.04 -10.62
C ILE A 113 8.71 1.62 -10.18
N THR A 114 7.58 1.07 -10.64
CA THR A 114 7.11 -0.25 -10.20
C THR A 114 7.98 -1.36 -10.74
N PHE A 115 8.34 -1.34 -12.02
CA PHE A 115 9.25 -2.33 -12.61
C PHE A 115 10.65 -2.25 -11.99
N SER A 116 11.19 -1.05 -11.75
CA SER A 116 12.50 -0.92 -11.08
C SER A 116 12.53 -1.61 -9.71
N PHE A 117 11.43 -1.56 -8.95
CA PHE A 117 11.32 -2.28 -7.69
C PHE A 117 11.20 -3.80 -7.88
N LEU A 118 10.41 -4.27 -8.83
CA LEU A 118 10.26 -5.70 -9.11
C LEU A 118 11.56 -6.34 -9.61
N GLU A 119 12.29 -5.65 -10.49
CA GLU A 119 13.60 -6.06 -11.00
C GLU A 119 14.65 -6.16 -9.89
N TYR A 120 14.47 -5.40 -8.79
CA TYR A 120 15.35 -5.45 -7.63
C TYR A 120 15.07 -6.66 -6.70
N LEU A 121 13.90 -7.31 -6.77
CA LEU A 121 13.53 -8.41 -5.86
C LEU A 121 14.54 -9.58 -5.83
N PRO A 122 15.13 -10.03 -6.96
CA PRO A 122 16.16 -11.07 -6.91
C PRO A 122 17.40 -10.65 -6.09
N SER A 123 17.91 -9.43 -6.30
CA SER A 123 19.07 -8.90 -5.56
C SER A 123 18.75 -8.62 -4.09
N LEU A 124 17.52 -8.17 -3.80
CA LEU A 124 17.03 -8.06 -2.43
C LEU A 124 17.06 -9.43 -1.75
N ARG A 125 16.62 -10.49 -2.44
CA ARG A 125 16.63 -11.85 -1.90
C ARG A 125 18.05 -12.36 -1.59
N GLU A 126 19.04 -12.01 -2.42
CA GLU A 126 20.46 -12.32 -2.14
C GLU A 126 20.93 -11.65 -0.85
N THR A 127 20.58 -10.37 -0.66
CA THR A 127 20.92 -9.61 0.56
C THR A 127 20.27 -10.24 1.79
N LEU A 128 18.97 -10.54 1.70
CA LEU A 128 18.21 -11.15 2.79
C LEU A 128 18.70 -12.56 3.15
N ALA A 129 19.30 -13.29 2.21
CA ALA A 129 19.92 -14.58 2.50
C ALA A 129 21.17 -14.42 3.39
N LEU A 130 21.97 -13.37 3.17
CA LEU A 130 23.11 -13.03 4.01
C LEU A 130 22.67 -12.61 5.41
N ASP A 131 21.55 -11.88 5.53
CA ASP A 131 20.99 -11.49 6.82
C ASP A 131 20.54 -12.71 7.64
N VAL A 132 19.98 -13.74 6.98
CA VAL A 132 19.64 -15.02 7.63
C VAL A 132 20.91 -15.75 8.07
N GLU A 133 21.94 -15.81 7.24
CA GLU A 133 23.22 -16.42 7.59
C GLU A 133 23.90 -15.73 8.79
N ALA A 134 23.82 -14.40 8.88
CA ALA A 134 24.42 -13.63 9.96
C ALA A 134 23.79 -13.89 11.35
N ILE A 135 22.57 -14.43 11.40
CA ILE A 135 21.84 -14.73 12.64
C ILE A 135 21.98 -16.22 13.04
N LEU A 136 22.47 -17.08 12.14
CA LEU A 136 22.72 -18.51 12.38
C LEU A 136 24.10 -18.75 13.01
#